data_AF-X1C2H8-F1
#
_entry.id   AF-X1C2H8-F1
#
_cell.length_a   1.000
_cell.length_b   1.000
_cell.length_c   1.000
_cell.angle_alpha   90.00
_cell.angle_beta   90.00
_cell.angle_gamma   90.00
#
_symmetry.space_group_name_H-M   'P 1'
#
loop_
_entity.id
_entity.type
_entity.pdbx_description
1 polymer ?
#
loop_
_entity_poly.entity_id
_entity_poly.type
_entity_poly.pdbx_seq_one_letter_code
_entity_poly.pdbx_strand_id
1 'polypeptide(L)'
;MAPGLELLTEGLMKFKKSLLNIVQKEDGQMALILAFVFLAVLGTIGISFLYRMRLEDRAVSNYQDSLKADYLAQAGIERAIAELRNDTNEYDDLYEPWARGFQESLGEGNYEVSEAENPGENEKGERLGIFDEASKINLNVVGAGKYHEGWTPWEINLGAITA
;
A
#
# COMPACT_ATOMS: atom_id res chain seq x y z
N MET A 1 -24.43 25.90 60.81
CA MET A 1 -24.21 26.85 59.71
C MET A 1 -22.74 26.74 59.34
N ALA A 2 -22.41 26.14 58.18
CA ALA A 2 -21.07 25.58 57.93
C ALA A 2 -20.11 26.64 57.35
N PRO A 3 -19.01 27.00 58.06
CA PRO A 3 -18.10 28.09 57.69
C PRO A 3 -17.30 27.85 56.39
N GLY A 4 -17.35 26.65 55.82
CA GLY A 4 -16.63 26.31 54.58
C GLY A 4 -17.29 26.82 53.28
N LEU A 5 -18.61 27.08 53.29
CA LEU A 5 -19.30 27.59 52.09
C LEU A 5 -19.00 29.07 51.84
N GLU A 6 -18.82 29.86 52.90
CA GLU A 6 -18.51 31.29 52.80
C GLU A 6 -17.12 31.55 52.20
N LEU A 7 -16.13 30.73 52.55
CA LEU A 7 -14.77 30.81 52.00
C LEU A 7 -14.72 30.53 50.50
N LEU A 8 -15.52 29.57 50.02
CA LEU A 8 -15.64 29.28 48.59
C LEU A 8 -16.34 30.42 47.85
N THR A 9 -17.38 31.01 48.43
CA THR A 9 -18.07 32.15 47.84
C THR A 9 -17.21 33.41 47.81
N GLU A 10 -16.42 33.69 48.86
CA GLU A 10 -15.45 34.79 48.87
C GLU A 10 -14.34 34.59 47.86
N GLY A 11 -13.80 33.37 47.75
CA GLY A 11 -12.78 33.02 46.75
C GLY A 11 -13.29 33.23 45.32
N LEU A 12 -14.50 32.74 45.02
CA LEU A 12 -15.14 32.91 43.72
C LEU A 12 -15.46 34.39 43.43
N MET A 13 -15.91 35.13 44.43
CA MET A 13 -16.27 36.54 44.29
C MET A 13 -15.02 37.41 44.11
N LYS A 14 -13.91 37.10 44.81
CA LYS A 14 -12.59 37.73 44.57
C LYS A 14 -12.03 37.39 43.19
N PHE A 15 -12.18 36.15 42.73
CA PHE A 15 -11.76 35.74 41.39
C PHE A 15 -12.55 36.48 40.32
N LYS A 16 -13.89 36.53 40.45
CA LYS A 16 -14.77 37.26 39.54
C LYS A 16 -14.48 38.77 39.55
N LYS A 17 -14.20 39.35 40.72
CA LYS A 17 -13.85 40.77 40.88
C LYS A 17 -12.45 41.07 40.34
N SER A 18 -11.51 40.14 40.47
CA SER A 18 -10.19 40.23 39.85
C SER A 18 -10.29 40.16 38.33
N LEU A 19 -11.11 39.25 37.78
CA LEU A 19 -11.39 39.20 36.34
C LEU A 19 -12.06 40.49 35.85
N LEU A 20 -13.03 41.03 36.60
CA LEU A 20 -13.68 42.30 36.27
C LEU A 20 -12.72 43.50 36.34
N ASN A 21 -11.82 43.54 37.33
CA ASN A 21 -10.82 44.61 37.45
C ASN A 21 -9.73 44.52 36.38
N ILE A 22 -9.38 43.31 35.94
CA ILE A 22 -8.47 43.10 34.80
C ILE A 22 -9.11 43.62 33.51
N VAL A 23 -10.42 43.49 33.35
CA VAL A 23 -11.15 44.03 32.18
C VAL A 23 -11.25 45.55 32.19
N GLN A 24 -11.23 46.21 33.35
CA GLN A 24 -11.51 47.66 33.50
C GLN A 24 -10.28 48.57 33.56
N LYS A 25 -9.05 48.04 33.55
CA LYS A 25 -7.83 48.86 33.65
C LYS A 25 -7.00 48.69 32.38
N GLU A 26 -7.04 49.72 31.52
CA GLU A 26 -6.37 49.81 30.21
C GLU A 26 -7.00 48.92 29.12
N ASP A 27 -8.25 49.27 28.77
CA ASP A 27 -9.15 48.54 27.86
C ASP A 27 -8.51 48.02 26.55
N GLY A 28 -7.52 48.73 26.01
CA GLY A 28 -6.83 48.34 24.78
C GLY A 28 -5.80 47.22 24.97
N GLN A 29 -5.05 47.20 26.08
CA GLN A 29 -3.96 46.23 26.29
C GLN A 29 -4.50 44.85 26.68
N MET A 30 -5.56 44.80 27.49
CA MET A 30 -6.15 43.54 27.96
C MET A 30 -6.97 42.84 26.87
N ALA A 31 -7.70 43.61 26.04
CA ALA A 31 -8.37 43.07 24.87
C ALA A 31 -7.36 42.46 23.87
N LEU A 32 -6.18 43.08 23.73
CA LEU A 32 -5.11 42.58 22.87
C LEU A 32 -4.53 41.26 23.36
N ILE A 33 -4.23 41.13 24.67
CA ILE A 33 -3.73 39.88 25.25
C ILE A 33 -4.76 38.76 25.06
N LEU A 34 -6.04 39.04 25.33
CA LEU A 34 -7.13 38.07 25.14
C LEU A 34 -7.22 37.62 23.67
N ALA A 35 -7.16 38.56 22.73
CA ALA A 35 -7.17 38.27 21.30
C ALA A 35 -5.99 37.38 20.90
N PHE A 36 -4.78 37.64 21.41
CA PHE A 36 -3.60 36.81 21.18
C PHE A 36 -3.77 35.39 21.71
N VAL A 37 -4.38 35.22 22.89
CA VAL A 37 -4.66 33.88 23.44
C VAL A 37 -5.63 33.12 22.54
N PHE A 38 -6.71 33.76 22.08
CA PHE A 38 -7.64 33.14 21.13
C PHE A 38 -6.96 32.80 19.80
N LEU A 39 -6.18 33.72 19.23
CA LEU A 39 -5.39 33.50 18.01
C LEU A 39 -4.40 32.35 18.19
N ALA A 40 -3.74 32.25 19.34
CA ALA A 40 -2.83 31.15 19.64
C ALA A 40 -3.58 29.81 19.67
N VAL A 41 -4.73 29.74 20.34
CA VAL A 41 -5.56 28.53 20.39
C VAL A 41 -6.05 28.15 18.98
N LEU A 42 -6.64 29.09 18.24
CA LEU A 42 -7.07 28.88 16.86
C LEU A 42 -5.91 28.44 15.96
N GLY A 43 -4.74 29.06 16.11
CA GLY A 43 -3.52 28.70 15.39
C GLY A 43 -3.09 27.26 15.68
N THR A 44 -3.07 26.84 16.94
CA THR A 44 -2.70 25.45 17.30
C THR A 44 -3.68 24.42 16.73
N ILE A 45 -4.97 24.72 16.73
CA ILE A 45 -6.01 23.86 16.15
C ILE A 45 -5.83 23.79 14.62
N GLY A 46 -5.67 24.94 13.96
CA GLY A 46 -5.46 25.03 12.52
C GLY A 46 -4.22 24.26 12.06
N ILE A 47 -3.09 24.42 12.76
CA ILE A 47 -1.85 23.69 12.46
C ILE A 47 -2.04 22.18 12.66
N SER A 48 -2.70 21.77 13.74
CA SER A 48 -2.98 20.36 14.02
C SER A 48 -3.87 19.72 12.94
N PHE A 49 -4.88 20.46 12.47
CA PHE A 49 -5.76 20.03 11.40
C PHE A 49 -5.02 19.90 10.06
N LEU A 50 -4.22 20.90 9.69
CA LEU A 50 -3.39 20.85 8.47
C LEU A 50 -2.40 19.68 8.50
N TYR A 51 -1.83 19.38 9.66
CA TYR A 51 -0.93 18.24 9.82
C TYR A 51 -1.67 16.90 9.60
N ARG A 52 -2.87 16.74 10.17
CA ARG A 52 -3.71 15.55 9.98
C ARG A 52 -4.16 15.40 8.52
N MET A 53 -4.60 16.48 7.88
CA MET A 53 -5.04 16.45 6.49
C MET A 53 -3.92 15.97 5.56
N ARG A 54 -2.68 16.43 5.77
CA ARG A 54 -1.53 15.95 4.98
C ARG A 54 -1.21 14.47 5.19
N LEU A 55 -1.47 13.92 6.38
CA LEU A 55 -1.30 12.49 6.63
C LEU A 55 -2.41 11.68 5.94
N GLU A 56 -3.65 12.16 6.01
CA GLU A 56 -4.79 11.56 5.34
C GLU A 56 -4.62 11.57 3.82
N ASP A 57 -4.18 12.70 3.22
CA ASP A 57 -3.90 12.80 1.78
C ASP A 57 -2.88 11.73 1.32
N ARG A 58 -1.82 11.51 2.11
CA ARG A 58 -0.83 10.47 1.81
C ARG A 58 -1.41 9.07 1.94
N ALA A 59 -2.23 8.82 2.96
CA ALA A 59 -2.88 7.52 3.15
C ALA A 59 -3.86 7.23 2.01
N VAL A 60 -4.63 8.23 1.56
CA VAL A 60 -5.56 8.12 0.44
C VAL A 60 -4.81 7.86 -0.86
N SER A 61 -3.72 8.59 -1.13
CA SER A 61 -2.89 8.35 -2.32
C SER A 61 -2.34 6.93 -2.34
N ASN A 62 -1.74 6.47 -1.24
CA ASN A 62 -1.19 5.12 -1.15
C ASN A 62 -2.27 4.04 -1.33
N TYR A 63 -3.47 4.26 -0.77
CA TYR A 63 -4.60 3.35 -0.94
C TYR A 63 -5.09 3.32 -2.39
N GLN A 64 -5.17 4.47 -3.05
CA GLN A 64 -5.52 4.57 -4.46
C GLN A 64 -4.50 3.84 -5.34
N ASP A 65 -3.21 4.03 -5.09
CA ASP A 65 -2.14 3.37 -5.84
C ASP A 65 -2.16 1.85 -5.62
N SER A 66 -2.40 1.38 -4.40
CA SER A 66 -2.58 -0.05 -4.09
C SER A 66 -3.74 -0.65 -4.86
N LEU A 67 -4.90 0.01 -4.87
CA LEU A 67 -6.05 -0.47 -5.64
C LEU A 67 -5.75 -0.53 -7.13
N LYS A 68 -5.10 0.50 -7.68
CA LYS A 68 -4.69 0.49 -9.10
C LYS A 68 -3.77 -0.68 -9.40
N ALA A 69 -2.78 -0.94 -8.55
CA ALA A 69 -1.86 -2.07 -8.70
C ALA A 69 -2.61 -3.42 -8.66
N ASP A 70 -3.53 -3.61 -7.71
CA ASP A 70 -4.31 -4.85 -7.57
C ASP A 70 -5.16 -5.12 -8.81
N TYR A 71 -5.87 -4.10 -9.33
CA TYR A 71 -6.69 -4.26 -10.53
C TYR A 71 -5.85 -4.47 -11.80
N LEU A 72 -4.69 -3.82 -11.91
CA LEU A 72 -3.76 -4.07 -13.02
C LEU A 72 -3.20 -5.50 -12.97
N ALA A 73 -2.84 -6.00 -11.78
CA ALA A 73 -2.41 -7.38 -11.62
C ALA A 73 -3.52 -8.38 -11.98
N GLN A 74 -4.75 -8.12 -11.53
CA GLN A 74 -5.90 -8.95 -11.90
C GLN A 74 -6.17 -8.94 -13.41
N ALA A 75 -6.07 -7.79 -14.06
CA ALA A 75 -6.21 -7.68 -15.50
C ALA A 75 -5.13 -8.48 -16.25
N GLY A 76 -3.88 -8.42 -15.79
CA GLY A 76 -2.78 -9.23 -16.32
C GLY A 76 -3.04 -10.74 -16.20
N ILE A 77 -3.61 -11.19 -15.07
CA ILE A 77 -4.00 -12.60 -14.87
C ILE A 77 -5.11 -13.01 -15.85
N GLU A 78 -6.19 -12.23 -15.95
CA GLU A 78 -7.28 -12.54 -16.88
C GLU A 78 -6.82 -12.53 -18.34
N ARG A 79 -5.92 -11.61 -18.69
CA ARG A 79 -5.28 -11.56 -20.01
C ARG A 79 -4.45 -12.81 -20.28
N ALA A 80 -3.68 -13.29 -19.31
CA ALA A 80 -2.89 -14.51 -19.42
C ALA A 80 -3.78 -15.75 -19.58
N ILE A 81 -4.86 -15.84 -18.79
CA ILE A 81 -5.85 -16.92 -18.91
C ILE A 81 -6.50 -16.92 -20.29
N ALA A 82 -6.83 -15.73 -20.81
CA ALA A 82 -7.40 -15.61 -22.15
C ALA A 82 -6.41 -16.05 -23.25
N GLU A 83 -5.12 -15.73 -23.11
CA GLU A 83 -4.08 -16.20 -24.03
C GLU A 83 -3.99 -17.73 -24.04
N LEU A 84 -3.83 -18.34 -22.87
CA LEU A 84 -3.71 -19.80 -22.73
C LEU A 84 -4.97 -20.56 -23.16
N ARG A 85 -6.16 -19.96 -23.01
CA ARG A 85 -7.42 -20.56 -23.53
C ARG A 85 -7.55 -20.46 -25.03
N ASN A 86 -6.92 -19.47 -25.63
CA ASN A 86 -6.93 -19.26 -27.07
C ASN A 86 -5.84 -20.11 -27.76
N ASP A 87 -4.86 -20.57 -27.00
CA ASP A 87 -3.96 -21.61 -27.42
C ASP A 87 -4.69 -22.95 -27.54
N THR A 88 -4.54 -23.59 -28.68
CA THR A 88 -5.32 -24.80 -29.06
C THR A 88 -4.44 -25.89 -29.67
N ASN A 89 -3.13 -25.68 -29.66
CA ASN A 89 -2.19 -26.68 -30.12
C ASN A 89 -2.08 -27.85 -29.13
N GLU A 90 -1.38 -28.91 -29.54
CA GLU A 90 -1.20 -30.12 -28.71
C GLU A 90 0.11 -30.10 -27.91
N TYR A 91 0.90 -29.02 -28.01
CA TYR A 91 2.23 -28.92 -27.42
C TYR A 91 2.49 -27.50 -26.94
N ASP A 92 3.14 -27.34 -25.80
CA ASP A 92 3.57 -26.04 -25.29
C ASP A 92 5.06 -25.82 -25.62
N ASP A 93 5.40 -24.68 -26.23
CA ASP A 93 6.79 -24.29 -26.47
C ASP A 93 7.10 -22.82 -26.12
N LEU A 94 8.38 -22.52 -25.85
CA LEU A 94 8.81 -21.17 -25.44
C LEU A 94 8.81 -20.16 -26.60
N TYR A 95 8.55 -20.58 -27.83
CA TYR A 95 8.44 -19.70 -28.99
C TYR A 95 7.00 -19.24 -29.23
N GLU A 96 6.05 -19.68 -28.42
CA GLU A 96 4.64 -19.33 -28.57
C GLU A 96 4.30 -17.93 -28.08
N PRO A 97 3.15 -17.35 -28.53
CA PRO A 97 2.72 -16.03 -28.10
C PRO A 97 2.60 -15.87 -26.58
N TRP A 98 2.17 -16.91 -25.87
CA TRP A 98 2.01 -16.87 -24.41
C TRP A 98 3.36 -16.68 -23.68
N ALA A 99 4.45 -17.22 -24.24
CA ALA A 99 5.79 -17.18 -23.63
C ALA A 99 6.52 -15.85 -23.85
N ARG A 100 6.19 -15.11 -24.91
CA ARG A 100 6.91 -13.87 -25.29
C ARG A 100 6.56 -12.63 -24.46
N GLY A 101 5.58 -12.74 -23.55
CA GLY A 101 5.08 -11.60 -22.79
C GLY A 101 4.14 -10.69 -23.58
N PHE A 102 3.56 -9.70 -22.89
CA PHE A 102 2.56 -8.79 -23.44
C PHE A 102 2.64 -7.41 -22.79
N GLN A 103 2.33 -6.37 -23.58
CA GLN A 103 2.31 -4.98 -23.12
C GLN A 103 0.98 -4.34 -23.54
N GLU A 104 0.21 -3.87 -22.55
CA GLU A 104 -1.09 -3.25 -22.80
C GLU A 104 -1.28 -2.00 -21.95
N SER A 105 -1.96 -1.00 -22.52
CA SER A 105 -2.34 0.22 -21.82
C SER A 105 -3.77 0.08 -21.28
N LEU A 106 -3.94 0.20 -19.97
CA LEU A 106 -5.22 0.11 -19.27
C LEU A 106 -5.55 1.45 -18.62
N GLY A 107 -6.15 2.36 -19.39
CA GLY A 107 -6.67 3.63 -18.88
C GLY A 107 -5.57 4.56 -18.36
N GLU A 108 -5.56 4.83 -17.05
CA GLU A 108 -4.54 5.66 -16.38
C GLU A 108 -3.24 4.89 -16.05
N GLY A 109 -3.17 3.59 -16.33
CA GLY A 109 -2.01 2.74 -16.04
C GLY A 109 -1.55 1.95 -17.25
N ASN A 110 -0.28 1.57 -17.24
CA ASN A 110 0.26 0.58 -18.17
C ASN A 110 0.73 -0.61 -17.34
N TYR A 111 0.52 -1.82 -17.83
CA TYR A 111 1.21 -2.98 -17.29
C TYR A 111 1.98 -3.65 -18.43
N GLU A 112 3.22 -4.01 -18.13
CA GLU A 112 4.14 -4.61 -19.07
C GLU A 112 4.63 -5.92 -18.47
N VAL A 113 4.45 -6.99 -19.22
CA VAL A 113 4.86 -8.34 -18.90
C VAL A 113 5.93 -8.68 -19.94
N SER A 114 7.19 -8.55 -19.60
CA SER A 114 8.30 -8.86 -20.50
C SER A 114 9.16 -9.97 -19.93
N GLU A 115 9.56 -10.90 -20.80
CA GLU A 115 10.67 -11.78 -20.47
C GLU A 115 11.90 -10.92 -20.21
N ALA A 116 12.60 -11.16 -19.09
CA ALA A 116 13.89 -10.56 -18.83
C ALA A 116 14.92 -11.14 -19.81
N GLU A 117 14.85 -10.75 -21.08
CA GLU A 117 15.71 -11.26 -22.17
C GLU A 117 17.14 -10.68 -22.06
N ASN A 118 17.35 -9.67 -21.21
CA ASN A 118 18.68 -9.18 -20.83
C ASN A 118 18.84 -9.08 -19.30
N PRO A 119 19.48 -10.06 -18.65
CA PRO A 119 19.78 -10.02 -17.21
C PRO A 119 20.78 -8.93 -16.80
N GLY A 120 21.33 -8.14 -17.74
CA GLY A 120 22.35 -7.11 -17.48
C GLY A 120 21.87 -5.66 -17.49
N GLU A 121 20.67 -5.34 -17.98
CA GLU A 121 20.15 -3.95 -17.99
C GLU A 121 19.05 -3.70 -16.95
N ASN A 122 18.38 -4.75 -16.48
CA ASN A 122 17.31 -4.68 -15.49
C ASN A 122 17.59 -5.63 -14.31
N GLU A 123 18.73 -5.46 -13.61
CA GLU A 123 19.12 -6.26 -12.44
C GLU A 123 18.13 -6.16 -11.23
N LYS A 124 17.06 -5.39 -11.36
CA LYS A 124 15.98 -5.25 -10.36
C LYS A 124 14.57 -5.55 -10.90
N GLY A 125 14.44 -5.99 -12.15
CA GLY A 125 13.15 -6.37 -12.72
C GLY A 125 12.78 -7.79 -12.30
N GLU A 126 11.71 -7.95 -11.52
CA GLU A 126 11.10 -9.26 -11.35
C GLU A 126 10.67 -9.79 -12.74
N ARG A 127 10.89 -11.07 -13.01
CA ARG A 127 10.45 -11.69 -14.27
C ARG A 127 8.91 -11.72 -14.25
N LEU A 128 8.28 -10.94 -15.11
CA LEU A 128 6.83 -10.90 -15.28
C LEU A 128 6.49 -11.62 -16.58
N GLY A 129 5.66 -12.66 -16.51
CA GLY A 129 5.41 -13.54 -17.65
C GLY A 129 4.45 -14.66 -17.31
N ILE A 130 3.97 -15.33 -18.35
CA ILE A 130 3.48 -16.70 -18.21
C ILE A 130 4.73 -17.58 -18.28
N PHE A 131 4.92 -18.42 -17.27
CA PHE A 131 6.07 -19.31 -17.20
C PHE A 131 5.58 -20.74 -17.14
N ASP A 132 6.18 -21.60 -17.97
CA ASP A 132 5.98 -23.03 -17.84
C ASP A 132 6.68 -23.55 -16.57
N GLU A 133 5.87 -23.92 -15.56
CA GLU A 133 6.35 -24.54 -14.33
C GLU A 133 6.70 -26.02 -14.50
N ALA A 134 6.16 -26.70 -15.52
CA ALA A 134 6.44 -28.11 -15.79
C ALA A 134 7.86 -28.33 -16.36
N SER A 135 8.49 -27.27 -16.90
CA SER A 135 9.92 -27.27 -17.23
C SER A 135 10.86 -27.45 -16.02
N LYS A 136 10.34 -27.37 -14.79
CA LYS A 136 11.09 -27.50 -13.53
C LYS A 136 10.79 -28.83 -12.86
N ILE A 137 11.78 -29.36 -12.14
CA ILE A 137 11.65 -30.58 -11.34
C ILE A 137 10.56 -30.41 -10.28
N ASN A 138 9.57 -31.31 -10.29
CA ASN A 138 8.49 -31.29 -9.32
C ASN A 138 8.87 -31.98 -8.00
N LEU A 139 9.14 -31.18 -6.96
CA LEU A 139 9.50 -31.69 -5.63
C LEU A 139 8.38 -32.49 -4.95
N ASN A 140 7.12 -32.25 -5.31
CA ASN A 140 5.97 -32.90 -4.66
C ASN A 140 5.80 -34.36 -5.08
N VAL A 141 6.44 -34.81 -6.17
CA VAL A 141 6.36 -36.20 -6.65
C VAL A 141 7.63 -37.01 -6.33
N VAL A 142 8.61 -36.40 -5.69
CA VAL A 142 9.83 -37.06 -5.23
C VAL A 142 9.50 -38.07 -4.14
N GLY A 143 9.85 -39.34 -4.36
CA GLY A 143 9.61 -40.45 -3.43
C GLY A 143 8.19 -41.02 -3.46
N ALA A 144 7.31 -40.49 -4.31
CA ALA A 144 5.93 -40.99 -4.45
C ALA A 144 5.91 -42.27 -5.31
N GLY A 145 6.19 -43.43 -4.71
CA GLY A 145 6.21 -44.73 -5.38
C GLY A 145 7.63 -45.28 -5.58
N LYS A 146 7.76 -46.46 -6.22
CA LYS A 146 9.04 -47.18 -6.28
C LYS A 146 10.09 -46.59 -7.25
N TYR A 147 9.70 -45.63 -8.10
CA TYR A 147 10.55 -45.09 -9.18
C TYR A 147 10.35 -43.58 -9.45
N HIS A 148 9.61 -42.86 -8.62
CA HIS A 148 9.36 -41.44 -8.85
C HIS A 148 10.40 -40.62 -8.09
N GLU A 149 11.49 -40.27 -8.76
CA GLU A 149 12.52 -39.36 -8.23
C GLU A 149 12.17 -37.89 -8.47
N GLY A 150 10.89 -37.56 -8.60
CA GLY A 150 10.41 -36.21 -8.91
C GLY A 150 9.96 -36.00 -10.36
N TRP A 151 9.73 -37.07 -11.13
CA TRP A 151 9.62 -36.97 -12.59
C TRP A 151 8.22 -37.28 -13.13
N THR A 152 7.88 -36.58 -14.22
CA THR A 152 6.70 -36.72 -15.08
C THR A 152 7.09 -37.28 -16.45
N PRO A 153 6.13 -37.79 -17.28
CA PRO A 153 6.44 -38.46 -18.55
C PRO A 153 7.24 -37.65 -19.59
N TRP A 154 7.40 -36.34 -19.38
CA TRP A 154 8.01 -35.40 -20.31
C TRP A 154 9.42 -34.94 -19.86
N GLU A 155 9.94 -35.43 -18.73
CA GLU A 155 11.24 -35.06 -18.18
C GLU A 155 12.37 -36.05 -18.54
N ILE A 156 13.62 -35.55 -18.63
CA ILE A 156 14.81 -36.34 -19.00
C ILE A 156 15.15 -37.36 -17.90
N ASN A 157 15.35 -38.62 -18.30
CA ASN A 157 15.69 -39.69 -17.38
C ASN A 157 17.17 -39.69 -16.95
N LEU A 158 17.49 -39.14 -15.77
CA LEU A 158 18.85 -39.09 -15.23
C LEU A 158 19.45 -40.47 -14.86
N GLY A 159 18.62 -41.47 -14.54
CA GLY A 159 19.06 -42.85 -14.25
C GLY A 159 19.42 -43.62 -15.51
N ALA A 160 18.94 -43.18 -16.68
CA ALA A 160 19.37 -43.69 -17.98
C ALA A 160 20.68 -43.03 -18.47
N ILE A 161 21.17 -41.97 -17.80
CA ILE A 161 22.40 -41.24 -18.16
C ILE A 161 23.64 -41.81 -17.45
N THR A 162 23.47 -42.68 -16.46
CA THR A 162 24.61 -43.39 -15.84
C THR A 162 25.07 -44.56 -16.73
N ALA A 163 26.06 -44.28 -17.58
CA ALA A 163 26.99 -45.26 -18.14
C ALA A 163 28.24 -45.37 -17.25
#